data_AF-A0AAX2MFX4-F1
#
_entry.id   AF-A0AAX2MFX4-F1
#
_cell.length_a   1.000
_cell.length_b   1.000
_cell.length_c   1.000
_cell.angle_alpha   90.00
_cell.angle_beta   90.00
_cell.angle_gamma   90.00
#
_symmetry.space_group_name_H-M   'P 1'
#
loop_
_entity.id
_entity.type
_entity.pdbx_description
1 polymer ?
#
loop_
_entity_poly.entity_id
_entity_poly.type
_entity_poly.pdbx_seq_one_letter_code
_entity_poly.pdbx_strand_id
1 'polypeptide(L)'
;MIANLGLRIERLLYSGFFLIIISISQIYFSETAAYFSNPTNSSIDIIINTIDKNKTELSKIFDSEKMENKPSTERDLAANTIRRKLGLPPVKSQNIINKKREESYHEKLSKIFHQNSLLNYDEKIIADVMDDRKSLMQLLNELKAIRAQNEKKSAEILGIEIPRLLSFQYGSADFKIPSKLIAIILFLIIQPLSLIWLGSFYLTRQRELILMRKIDNTSIVFPHILNWLTIDFSHSQSNIINIKNRTKILRVAAFFTTSFRCLIVTVIAFLIILPSIYSAAILKTALSINIALSIICFIFLLINIILFTMLFSQELEVMKGKVYYE
;
A
#
# COMPACT_ATOMS: atom_id res chain seq x y z
N MET A 1 -9.91 -27.12 -32.83
CA MET A 1 -9.43 -27.08 -31.43
C MET A 1 -8.19 -26.21 -31.26
N ILE A 2 -7.21 -26.26 -32.18
CA ILE A 2 -5.93 -25.55 -32.09
C ILE A 2 -6.07 -24.02 -32.27
N ALA A 3 -6.90 -23.53 -33.19
CA ALA A 3 -7.18 -22.09 -33.32
C ALA A 3 -7.68 -21.43 -32.01
N ASN A 4 -8.41 -22.17 -31.17
CA ASN A 4 -8.90 -21.69 -29.88
C ASN A 4 -7.81 -21.60 -28.80
N LEU A 5 -6.68 -22.31 -28.94
CA LEU A 5 -5.54 -22.22 -28.02
C LEU A 5 -4.74 -20.92 -28.23
N GLY A 6 -4.59 -20.47 -29.48
CA GLY A 6 -3.86 -19.25 -29.82
C GLY A 6 -4.51 -18.00 -29.26
N LEU A 7 -5.83 -17.92 -29.41
CA LEU A 7 -6.65 -16.86 -28.81
C LEU A 7 -6.56 -16.84 -27.28
N ARG A 8 -6.26 -17.97 -26.63
CA ARG A 8 -6.07 -18.01 -25.16
C ARG A 8 -4.74 -17.41 -24.74
N ILE A 9 -3.66 -17.68 -25.46
CA ILE A 9 -2.34 -17.11 -25.17
C ILE A 9 -2.33 -15.60 -25.38
N GLU A 10 -2.95 -15.12 -26.45
CA GLU A 10 -3.06 -13.68 -26.71
C GLU A 10 -3.80 -12.97 -25.56
N ARG A 11 -4.92 -13.54 -25.10
CA ARG A 11 -5.65 -13.06 -23.91
C ARG A 11 -4.81 -13.13 -22.62
N LEU A 12 -3.96 -14.15 -22.48
CA LEU A 12 -3.03 -14.25 -21.36
C LEU A 12 -1.96 -13.15 -21.40
N LEU A 13 -1.49 -12.76 -22.58
CA LEU A 13 -0.55 -11.64 -22.73
C LEU A 13 -1.22 -10.29 -22.42
N TYR A 14 -2.44 -10.05 -22.91
CA TYR A 14 -3.18 -8.83 -22.56
C TYR A 14 -3.48 -8.73 -21.07
N SER A 15 -3.94 -9.83 -20.44
CA SER A 15 -4.15 -9.85 -18.99
C SER A 15 -2.83 -9.67 -18.21
N GLY A 16 -1.71 -10.18 -18.73
CA GLY A 16 -0.39 -9.93 -18.17
C GLY A 16 0.00 -8.44 -18.20
N PHE A 17 -0.29 -7.74 -19.30
CA PHE A 17 -0.07 -6.29 -19.41
C PHE A 17 -0.88 -5.50 -18.36
N PHE A 18 -2.17 -5.80 -18.19
CA PHE A 18 -2.98 -5.19 -17.14
C PHE A 18 -2.44 -5.50 -15.74
N LEU A 19 -1.97 -6.73 -15.50
CA LEU A 19 -1.36 -7.09 -14.22
C LEU A 19 -0.08 -6.31 -13.95
N ILE A 20 0.76 -6.05 -14.96
CA ILE A 20 1.95 -5.21 -14.81
C ILE A 20 1.55 -3.78 -14.41
N ILE A 21 0.53 -3.19 -15.04
CA ILE A 21 0.04 -1.85 -14.67
C ILE A 21 -0.45 -1.82 -13.22
N ILE A 22 -1.21 -2.85 -12.81
CA ILE A 22 -1.70 -3.00 -11.43
C ILE A 22 -0.51 -3.15 -10.46
N SER A 23 0.51 -3.93 -10.81
CA SER A 23 1.73 -4.10 -10.01
C SER A 23 2.52 -2.80 -9.84
N ILE A 24 2.66 -2.00 -10.90
CA ILE A 24 3.31 -0.68 -10.83
C ILE A 24 2.49 0.27 -9.94
N SER A 25 1.17 0.29 -10.13
CA SER A 25 0.25 1.07 -9.29
C SER A 25 0.35 0.65 -7.81
N GLN A 26 0.55 -0.64 -7.55
CA GLN A 26 0.71 -1.17 -6.20
C GLN A 26 1.97 -0.65 -5.50
N ILE A 27 3.11 -0.57 -6.19
CA ILE A 27 4.33 0.06 -5.64
C ILE A 27 4.01 1.49 -5.23
N TYR A 28 3.43 2.24 -6.17
CA TYR A 28 3.12 3.65 -6.01
C TYR A 28 2.20 3.91 -4.81
N PHE A 29 1.11 3.16 -4.68
CA PHE A 29 0.20 3.28 -3.53
C PHE A 29 0.81 2.80 -2.22
N SER A 30 1.72 1.81 -2.24
CA SER A 30 2.40 1.33 -1.03
C SER A 30 3.36 2.38 -0.48
N GLU A 31 4.14 3.02 -1.35
CA GLU A 31 4.99 4.17 -0.99
C GLU A 31 4.18 5.32 -0.43
N THR A 32 3.07 5.64 -1.10
CA THR A 32 2.13 6.67 -0.65
C THR A 32 1.59 6.37 0.74
N ALA A 33 1.15 5.13 0.94
CA ALA A 33 0.65 4.69 2.23
C ALA A 33 1.74 4.77 3.31
N ALA A 34 2.99 4.43 2.99
CA ALA A 34 4.09 4.52 3.93
C ALA A 34 4.45 5.95 4.31
N TYR A 35 4.55 6.84 3.31
CA TYR A 35 4.80 8.26 3.52
C TYR A 35 3.75 8.91 4.44
N PHE A 36 2.47 8.64 4.21
CA PHE A 36 1.38 9.19 5.03
C PHE A 36 1.14 8.43 6.35
N SER A 37 1.69 7.21 6.50
CA SER A 37 1.68 6.47 7.76
C SER A 37 2.75 6.99 8.73
N ASN A 38 3.66 7.86 8.28
CA ASN A 38 4.60 8.51 9.18
C ASN A 38 3.84 9.25 10.31
N PRO A 39 4.30 9.10 11.56
CA PRO A 39 3.52 9.36 12.77
C PRO A 39 3.17 10.84 13.03
N THR A 40 3.71 11.77 12.24
CA THR A 40 3.45 13.21 12.38
C THR A 40 2.00 13.59 12.10
N ASN A 41 1.26 12.81 11.30
CA ASN A 41 -0.11 13.15 10.90
C ASN A 41 -1.21 12.27 11.52
N SER A 42 -0.90 11.06 11.97
CA SER A 42 -1.84 10.18 12.70
C SER A 42 -2.03 10.61 14.16
N SER A 43 -1.06 11.34 14.70
CA SER A 43 -1.07 11.88 16.06
C SER A 43 -2.11 12.99 16.25
N ILE A 44 -2.39 13.85 15.26
CA ILE A 44 -3.46 14.87 15.37
C ILE A 44 -4.81 14.20 15.57
N ASP A 45 -5.10 13.12 14.83
CA ASP A 45 -6.36 12.39 14.96
C ASP A 45 -6.48 11.66 16.31
N ILE A 46 -5.36 11.14 16.83
CA ILE A 46 -5.30 10.53 18.16
C ILE A 46 -5.54 11.59 19.25
N ILE A 47 -4.92 12.77 19.12
CA ILE A 47 -5.09 13.90 20.05
C ILE A 47 -6.54 14.38 20.03
N ILE A 48 -7.14 14.61 18.85
CA ILE A 48 -8.54 15.02 18.71
C ILE A 48 -9.46 13.99 19.37
N ASN A 49 -9.29 12.69 19.06
CA ASN A 49 -10.11 11.63 19.64
C ASN A 49 -9.94 11.51 21.17
N THR A 50 -8.74 11.74 21.69
CA THR A 50 -8.46 11.67 23.12
C THR A 50 -9.05 12.88 23.85
N ILE A 51 -8.96 14.07 23.26
CA ILE A 51 -9.59 15.29 23.77
C ILE A 51 -11.12 15.15 23.73
N ASP A 52 -11.68 14.61 22.64
CA ASP A 52 -13.14 14.39 22.52
C ASP A 52 -13.63 13.36 23.57
N LYS A 53 -12.88 12.29 23.83
CA LYS A 53 -13.19 11.33 24.91
C LYS A 53 -13.16 11.98 26.31
N ASN A 54 -12.21 12.87 26.55
CA ASN A 54 -12.03 13.54 27.84
C ASN A 54 -12.77 14.87 27.94
N LYS A 55 -13.58 15.23 26.94
CA LYS A 55 -14.22 16.54 26.80
C LYS A 55 -15.07 16.95 28.00
N THR A 56 -15.83 16.02 28.56
CA THR A 56 -16.73 16.26 29.70
C THR A 56 -15.96 16.46 31.01
N GLU A 57 -14.79 15.88 31.13
CA GLU A 57 -13.93 16.01 32.31
C GLU A 57 -13.08 17.29 32.21
N LEU A 58 -12.48 17.54 31.05
CA LEU A 58 -11.70 18.74 30.77
C LEU A 58 -12.55 20.03 30.83
N SER A 59 -13.80 19.98 30.38
CA SER A 59 -14.72 21.14 30.50
C SER A 59 -15.09 21.42 31.96
N LYS A 60 -15.36 20.40 32.77
CA LYS A 60 -15.62 20.57 34.21
C LYS A 60 -14.42 21.19 34.94
N ILE A 61 -13.20 20.75 34.64
CA ILE A 61 -11.98 21.29 35.24
C ILE A 61 -11.80 22.75 34.83
N PHE A 62 -11.90 23.07 33.53
CA PHE A 62 -11.78 24.42 33.00
C PHE A 62 -12.82 25.39 33.57
N ASP A 63 -14.10 24.97 33.63
CA ASP A 63 -15.16 25.80 34.19
C ASP A 63 -14.99 26.00 35.70
N SER A 64 -14.47 25.00 36.42
CA SER A 64 -14.16 25.12 37.84
C SER A 64 -12.99 26.07 38.13
N GLU A 65 -11.93 26.05 37.31
CA GLU A 65 -10.79 26.98 37.41
C GLU A 65 -11.19 28.42 37.02
N LYS A 66 -12.10 28.58 36.04
CA LYS A 66 -12.61 29.90 35.64
C LYS A 66 -13.59 30.49 36.66
N MET A 67 -14.35 29.64 37.35
CA MET A 67 -15.21 30.02 38.48
C MET A 67 -14.39 30.38 39.73
N GLU A 68 -13.29 29.68 40.01
CA GLU A 68 -12.40 29.98 41.14
C GLU A 68 -11.68 31.33 41.05
N ASN A 69 -11.50 31.85 39.82
CA ASN A 69 -10.91 33.18 39.59
C ASN A 69 -11.93 34.34 39.66
N LYS A 70 -13.22 34.06 39.89
CA LYS A 70 -14.21 35.09 40.21
C LYS A 70 -14.33 35.24 41.73
N PRO A 71 -14.34 36.47 42.28
CA PRO A 71 -14.62 36.66 43.70
C PRO A 71 -15.97 36.04 44.03
N SER A 72 -16.00 35.05 44.91
CA SER A 72 -17.19 34.27 45.26
C SER A 72 -18.22 35.07 46.07
N THR A 73 -17.80 36.19 46.66
CA THR A 73 -18.62 36.96 47.61
C THR A 73 -18.34 38.47 47.47
N GLU A 74 -19.36 39.33 47.65
CA GLU A 74 -19.19 40.79 47.64
C GLU A 74 -18.13 41.28 48.64
N ARG A 75 -18.00 40.59 49.78
CA ARG A 75 -16.95 40.84 50.78
C ARG A 75 -15.53 40.58 50.27
N ASP A 76 -15.33 39.53 49.46
CA ASP A 76 -14.01 39.22 48.87
C ASP A 76 -13.66 40.21 47.76
N LEU A 77 -14.67 40.66 47.02
CA LEU A 77 -14.52 41.70 46.01
C LEU A 77 -14.10 43.02 46.67
N ALA A 78 -14.79 43.42 47.75
CA ALA A 78 -14.46 44.59 48.56
C ALA A 78 -13.05 44.50 49.17
N ALA A 79 -12.70 43.36 49.78
CA ALA A 79 -11.39 43.12 50.38
C ALA A 79 -10.24 43.17 49.34
N ASN A 80 -10.46 42.63 48.14
CA ASN A 80 -9.48 42.69 47.05
C ASN A 80 -9.35 44.10 46.45
N THR A 81 -10.43 44.90 46.37
CA THR A 81 -10.32 46.31 46.00
C THR A 81 -9.52 47.12 47.01
N ILE A 82 -9.70 46.87 48.31
CA ILE A 82 -8.95 47.56 49.37
C ILE A 82 -7.47 47.16 49.32
N ARG A 83 -7.15 45.87 49.17
CA ARG A 83 -5.77 45.40 49.01
C ARG A 83 -5.08 45.97 47.78
N ARG A 84 -5.79 46.05 46.65
CA ARG A 84 -5.27 46.63 45.42
C ARG A 84 -4.94 48.13 45.58
N LYS A 85 -5.77 48.87 46.34
CA LYS A 85 -5.46 50.27 46.72
C LYS A 85 -4.25 50.39 47.64
N LEU A 86 -3.95 49.34 48.40
CA LEU A 86 -2.79 49.26 49.32
C LEU A 86 -1.55 48.63 48.68
N GLY A 87 -1.57 48.32 47.38
CA GLY A 87 -0.45 47.68 46.68
C GLY A 87 -0.18 46.22 47.07
N LEU A 88 -1.13 45.57 47.75
CA LEU A 88 -1.01 44.19 48.21
C LEU A 88 -1.66 43.21 47.22
N PRO A 89 -1.10 41.98 47.08
CA PRO A 89 -1.70 40.96 46.23
C PRO A 89 -3.07 40.50 46.77
N PRO A 90 -4.02 40.16 45.88
CA PRO A 90 -5.36 39.71 46.27
C PRO A 90 -5.30 38.43 47.11
N VAL A 91 -6.25 38.27 48.03
CA VAL A 91 -6.41 37.01 48.79
C VAL A 91 -6.87 35.93 47.83
N LYS A 92 -6.06 34.89 47.65
CA LYS A 92 -6.52 33.64 47.03
C LYS A 92 -7.38 32.91 48.06
N SER A 93 -8.63 32.57 47.73
CA SER A 93 -9.52 31.85 48.65
C SER A 93 -8.87 30.53 49.09
N GLN A 94 -9.07 30.12 50.35
CA GLN A 94 -8.45 28.91 50.93
C GLN A 94 -8.81 27.61 50.17
N ASN A 95 -9.88 27.61 49.38
CA ASN A 95 -10.22 26.50 48.47
C ASN A 95 -9.16 26.27 47.38
N ILE A 96 -8.42 27.32 46.97
CA ILE A 96 -7.35 27.25 45.95
C ILE A 96 -6.11 26.52 46.47
N ILE A 97 -5.87 26.52 47.79
CA ILE A 97 -4.69 25.89 48.40
C ILE A 97 -4.88 24.37 48.55
N ASN A 98 -6.09 23.93 48.92
CA ASN A 98 -6.39 22.51 49.11
C ASN A 98 -6.61 21.75 47.79
N LYS A 99 -7.02 22.45 46.73
CA LYS A 99 -7.28 21.84 45.40
C LYS A 99 -6.08 21.82 44.47
N LYS A 100 -4.95 22.40 44.88
CA LYS A 100 -3.63 22.24 44.23
C LYS A 100 -3.11 20.78 44.23
N ARG A 101 -3.87 19.85 44.84
CA ARG A 101 -3.69 18.39 44.76
C ARG A 101 -4.47 17.74 43.60
N GLU A 102 -5.47 18.39 43.03
CA GLU A 102 -6.15 17.93 41.82
C GLU A 102 -5.40 18.49 40.59
N GLU A 103 -5.14 17.63 39.59
CA GLU A 103 -4.37 17.99 38.39
C GLU A 103 -4.98 19.23 37.73
N SER A 104 -4.17 20.28 37.53
CA SER A 104 -4.62 21.48 36.82
C SER A 104 -5.00 21.14 35.37
N TYR A 105 -5.91 21.91 34.77
CA TYR A 105 -6.31 21.78 33.36
C TYR A 105 -5.08 21.66 32.44
N HIS A 106 -4.07 22.50 32.64
CA HIS A 106 -2.82 22.48 31.86
C HIS A 106 -2.01 21.20 32.14
N GLU A 107 -1.92 20.73 33.38
CA GLU A 107 -1.18 19.49 33.68
C GLU A 107 -1.84 18.27 33.03
N LYS A 108 -3.16 18.20 33.03
CA LYS A 108 -3.91 17.12 32.37
C LYS A 108 -3.83 17.20 30.85
N LEU A 109 -3.93 18.41 30.28
CA LEU A 109 -3.80 18.64 28.85
C LEU A 109 -2.36 18.34 28.38
N SER A 110 -1.35 18.84 29.08
CA SER A 110 0.06 18.54 28.80
C SER A 110 0.38 17.06 28.95
N LYS A 111 -0.21 16.33 29.92
CA LYS A 111 -0.10 14.86 29.98
C LYS A 111 -0.72 14.17 28.77
N ILE A 112 -1.89 14.61 28.31
CA ILE A 112 -2.52 14.09 27.09
C ILE A 112 -1.63 14.37 25.87
N PHE A 113 -1.07 15.56 25.75
CA PHE A 113 -0.14 15.88 24.67
C PHE A 113 1.14 15.06 24.81
N HIS A 114 1.82 15.04 25.96
CA HIS A 114 3.08 14.33 26.18
C HIS A 114 2.99 12.80 26.08
N GLN A 115 1.90 12.19 26.56
CA GLN A 115 1.65 10.75 26.37
C GLN A 115 1.46 10.41 24.89
N ASN A 116 0.97 11.36 24.08
CA ASN A 116 0.78 11.20 22.64
C ASN A 116 1.90 11.85 21.79
N SER A 117 2.84 12.60 22.39
CA SER A 117 3.90 13.38 21.73
C SER A 117 5.26 12.69 21.69
N LEU A 118 5.35 11.40 22.00
CA LEU A 118 6.54 10.58 21.68
C LEU A 118 6.84 10.52 20.16
N LEU A 119 6.11 11.28 19.34
CA LEU A 119 6.18 11.35 17.89
C LEU A 119 6.39 12.82 17.47
N ASN A 120 7.66 13.24 17.40
CA ASN A 120 8.22 14.43 16.75
C ASN A 120 7.20 15.48 16.23
N TYR A 121 6.69 16.35 17.09
CA TYR A 121 6.05 17.59 16.66
C TYR A 121 7.07 18.71 16.57
N ASP A 122 6.82 19.64 15.65
CA ASP A 122 7.45 20.96 15.67
C ASP A 122 6.98 21.68 16.95
N GLU A 123 7.89 21.90 17.91
CA GLU A 123 7.59 22.45 19.25
C GLU A 123 6.76 23.75 19.18
N LYS A 124 6.86 24.47 18.07
CA LYS A 124 6.12 25.70 17.79
C LYS A 124 4.59 25.49 17.67
N ILE A 125 4.13 24.37 17.11
CA ILE A 125 2.69 24.10 16.96
C ILE A 125 2.09 23.70 18.31
N ILE A 126 2.83 22.92 19.12
CA ILE A 126 2.40 22.56 20.47
C ILE A 126 2.34 23.82 21.36
N ALA A 127 3.34 24.69 21.27
CA ALA A 127 3.38 25.94 22.04
C ALA A 127 2.22 26.90 21.70
N ASP A 128 1.81 26.97 20.43
CA ASP A 128 0.70 27.84 19.98
C ASP A 128 -0.70 27.26 20.32
N VAL A 129 -0.82 25.93 20.37
CA VAL A 129 -2.07 25.24 20.74
C VAL A 129 -2.27 25.18 22.26
N MET A 130 -1.20 25.20 23.07
CA MET A 130 -1.27 25.15 24.54
C MET A 130 -1.41 26.53 25.24
N ASP A 131 -1.92 27.58 24.57
CA ASP A 131 -2.16 28.88 25.24
C ASP A 131 -3.29 28.76 26.29
N ASP A 132 -2.98 29.04 27.56
CA ASP A 132 -3.83 28.97 28.76
C ASP A 132 -5.16 29.73 28.66
N ARG A 133 -5.32 30.56 27.63
CA ARG A 133 -6.46 31.45 27.43
C ARG A 133 -7.51 30.88 26.48
N LYS A 134 -7.21 29.79 25.75
CA LYS A 134 -8.11 29.23 24.73
C LYS A 134 -9.14 28.28 25.36
N SER A 135 -10.42 28.45 25.01
CA SER A 135 -11.48 27.51 25.40
C SER A 135 -11.27 26.16 24.70
N LEU A 136 -11.66 25.06 25.35
CA LEU A 136 -11.64 23.70 24.77
C LEU A 136 -12.29 23.63 23.36
N MET A 137 -13.35 24.41 23.11
CA MET A 137 -13.96 24.50 21.77
C MET A 137 -13.08 25.21 20.74
N GLN A 138 -12.35 26.26 21.14
CA GLN A 138 -11.42 26.97 20.25
C GLN A 138 -10.23 26.07 19.92
N LEU A 139 -9.70 25.35 20.91
CA LEU A 139 -8.62 24.39 20.71
C LEU A 139 -9.04 23.24 19.76
N LEU A 140 -10.24 22.68 19.94
CA LEU A 140 -10.76 21.66 19.02
C LEU A 140 -10.98 22.20 17.61
N ASN A 141 -11.42 23.45 17.45
CA ASN A 141 -11.61 24.06 16.14
C ASN A 141 -10.28 24.37 15.44
N GLU A 142 -9.27 24.83 16.17
CA GLU A 142 -7.91 25.04 15.66
C GLU A 142 -7.26 23.71 15.25
N LEU A 143 -7.38 22.66 16.07
CA LEU A 143 -6.90 21.32 15.71
C LEU A 143 -7.60 20.76 14.47
N LYS A 144 -8.91 20.99 14.34
CA LYS A 144 -9.68 20.61 13.13
C LYS A 144 -9.25 21.43 11.91
N ALA A 145 -8.91 22.70 12.06
CA ALA A 145 -8.41 23.54 10.98
C ALA A 145 -7.00 23.10 10.53
N ILE A 146 -6.10 22.82 11.47
CA ILE A 146 -4.76 22.26 11.21
C ILE A 146 -4.89 20.90 10.52
N ARG A 147 -5.80 20.05 10.97
CA ARG A 147 -6.13 18.78 10.30
C ARG A 147 -6.59 19.00 8.86
N ALA A 148 -7.55 19.90 8.63
CA ALA A 148 -8.05 20.19 7.29
C ALA A 148 -6.97 20.76 6.36
N GLN A 149 -6.03 21.54 6.90
CA GLN A 149 -4.87 22.05 6.15
C GLN A 149 -3.87 20.93 5.82
N ASN A 150 -3.61 20.03 6.78
CA ASN A 150 -2.73 18.88 6.57
C ASN A 150 -3.35 17.80 5.67
N GLU A 151 -4.68 17.67 5.62
CA GLU A 151 -5.39 16.81 4.67
C GLU A 151 -5.24 17.29 3.22
N LYS A 152 -5.08 18.60 3.01
CA LYS A 152 -4.85 19.21 1.68
C LYS A 152 -3.40 19.17 1.21
N LYS A 153 -2.45 18.84 2.08
CA LYS A 153 -1.03 18.72 1.68
C LYS A 153 -0.88 17.54 0.72
N SER A 154 -0.56 17.83 -0.54
CA SER A 154 -0.04 16.85 -1.47
C SER A 154 1.37 16.46 -1.04
N ALA A 155 1.72 15.20 -1.29
CA ALA A 155 3.09 14.73 -1.18
C ALA A 155 3.60 14.40 -2.57
N GLU A 156 4.82 14.82 -2.89
CA GLU A 156 5.52 14.38 -4.10
C GLU A 156 6.15 13.02 -3.82
N ILE A 157 5.63 11.98 -4.45
CA ILE A 157 6.13 10.61 -4.32
C ILE A 157 6.48 10.14 -5.73
N LEU A 158 7.76 9.79 -5.94
CA LEU A 158 8.29 9.37 -7.25
C LEU A 158 8.03 10.42 -8.36
N GLY A 159 8.10 11.72 -8.02
CA GLY A 159 7.88 12.82 -8.97
C GLY A 159 6.42 13.13 -9.30
N ILE A 160 5.46 12.53 -8.58
CA ILE A 160 4.03 12.75 -8.79
C ILE A 160 3.39 13.21 -7.48
N GLU A 161 2.61 14.29 -7.54
CA GLU A 161 1.86 14.82 -6.40
C GLU A 161 0.59 14.02 -6.12
N ILE A 162 0.45 13.50 -4.90
CA ILE A 162 -0.74 12.75 -4.48
C ILE A 162 -1.38 13.39 -3.25
N PRO A 163 -2.70 13.59 -3.26
CA PRO A 163 -3.42 13.98 -2.06
C PRO A 163 -3.50 12.81 -1.07
N ARG A 164 -3.39 13.10 0.23
CA ARG A 164 -3.55 12.09 1.30
C ARG A 164 -4.88 11.33 1.19
N LEU A 165 -5.93 12.02 0.78
CA LEU A 165 -7.26 11.50 0.54
C LEU A 165 -7.57 11.61 -0.96
N LEU A 166 -7.83 10.48 -1.59
CA LEU A 166 -8.35 10.46 -2.95
C LEU A 166 -9.84 10.77 -2.88
N SER A 167 -10.22 11.93 -3.38
CA SER A 167 -11.61 12.34 -3.55
C SER A 167 -12.12 11.91 -4.91
N PHE A 168 -13.20 11.15 -4.97
CA PHE A 168 -13.95 10.92 -6.20
C PHE A 168 -15.43 11.20 -5.96
N GLN A 169 -16.06 11.77 -6.98
CA GLN A 169 -17.50 12.03 -7.00
C GLN A 169 -18.21 10.89 -7.70
N TYR A 170 -19.24 10.34 -7.05
CA TYR A 170 -20.17 9.43 -7.68
C TYR A 170 -21.60 9.93 -7.44
N GLY A 171 -22.23 10.44 -8.50
CA GLY A 171 -23.49 11.19 -8.39
C GLY A 171 -23.28 12.47 -7.59
N SER A 172 -24.05 12.64 -6.51
CA SER A 172 -23.97 13.81 -5.62
C SER A 172 -23.12 13.58 -4.37
N ALA A 173 -22.46 12.42 -4.24
CA ALA A 173 -21.69 12.06 -3.05
C ALA A 173 -20.17 12.20 -3.29
N ASP A 174 -19.51 12.91 -2.37
CA ASP A 174 -18.05 13.05 -2.31
C ASP A 174 -17.46 11.93 -1.43
N PHE A 175 -16.82 10.95 -2.05
CA PHE A 175 -16.12 9.89 -1.33
C PHE A 175 -14.66 10.28 -1.15
N LYS A 176 -14.15 10.18 0.09
CA LYS A 176 -12.74 10.39 0.42
C LYS A 176 -12.14 9.08 0.90
N ILE A 177 -11.28 8.47 0.10
CA ILE A 177 -10.62 7.22 0.46
C ILE A 177 -9.16 7.48 0.85
N PRO A 178 -8.70 6.99 2.00
CA PRO A 178 -7.29 7.07 2.37
C PRO A 178 -6.45 6.16 1.48
N SER A 179 -5.31 6.66 1.01
CA SER A 179 -4.34 5.92 0.19
C SER A 179 -3.92 4.59 0.80
N LYS A 180 -3.82 4.53 2.14
CA LYS A 180 -3.59 3.30 2.92
C LYS A 180 -4.57 2.18 2.58
N LEU A 181 -5.87 2.49 2.51
CA LEU A 181 -6.89 1.49 2.27
C LEU A 181 -6.78 0.96 0.84
N ILE A 182 -6.53 1.84 -0.13
CA ILE A 182 -6.31 1.46 -1.53
C ILE A 182 -5.10 0.55 -1.66
N ALA A 183 -3.98 0.88 -1.01
CA ALA A 183 -2.77 0.08 -1.03
C ALA A 183 -2.99 -1.34 -0.48
N ILE A 184 -3.78 -1.49 0.60
CA ILE A 184 -4.10 -2.79 1.20
C ILE A 184 -5.04 -3.60 0.29
N ILE A 185 -6.09 -2.98 -0.25
CA ILE A 185 -7.04 -3.66 -1.14
C ILE A 185 -6.34 -4.14 -2.41
N LEU A 186 -5.55 -3.27 -3.04
CA LEU A 186 -4.82 -3.60 -4.25
C LEU A 186 -3.77 -4.69 -3.98
N PHE A 187 -3.10 -4.65 -2.83
CA PHE A 187 -2.19 -5.71 -2.38
C PHE A 187 -2.88 -7.06 -2.20
N LEU A 188 -4.12 -7.07 -1.69
CA LEU A 188 -4.91 -8.28 -1.50
C LEU A 188 -5.41 -8.86 -2.82
N ILE A 189 -5.80 -8.01 -3.76
CA ILE A 189 -6.33 -8.40 -5.07
C ILE A 189 -5.23 -8.94 -5.98
N ILE A 190 -4.02 -8.40 -5.92
CA ILE A 190 -2.95 -8.79 -6.85
C ILE A 190 -2.43 -10.21 -6.63
N GLN A 191 -2.47 -10.73 -5.39
CA GLN A 191 -1.98 -12.08 -5.08
C GLN A 191 -2.78 -13.20 -5.77
N PRO A 192 -4.12 -13.28 -5.65
CA PRO A 192 -4.89 -14.29 -6.36
C PRO A 192 -4.87 -14.08 -7.88
N LEU A 193 -4.82 -12.83 -8.36
CA LEU A 193 -4.74 -12.55 -9.79
C LEU A 193 -3.42 -13.04 -10.40
N SER A 194 -2.28 -12.79 -9.74
CA SER A 194 -0.98 -13.27 -10.23
C SER A 194 -0.92 -14.80 -10.24
N LEU A 195 -1.48 -15.44 -9.21
CA LEU A 195 -1.62 -16.89 -9.13
C LEU A 195 -2.45 -17.45 -10.30
N ILE A 196 -3.64 -16.88 -10.55
CA ILE A 196 -4.52 -17.31 -11.64
C ILE A 196 -3.83 -17.14 -12.98
N TRP A 197 -3.15 -16.01 -13.19
CA TRP A 197 -2.46 -15.72 -14.44
C TRP A 197 -1.31 -16.70 -14.69
N LEU A 198 -0.43 -16.88 -13.71
CA LEU A 198 0.76 -17.73 -13.85
C LEU A 198 0.37 -19.22 -13.91
N GLY A 199 -0.63 -19.64 -13.11
CA GLY A 199 -1.22 -20.97 -13.19
C GLY A 199 -1.89 -21.25 -14.53
N SER A 200 -2.58 -20.26 -15.11
CA SER A 200 -3.19 -20.40 -16.44
C SER A 200 -2.13 -20.54 -17.54
N PHE A 201 -1.02 -19.81 -17.42
CA PHE A 201 0.13 -19.94 -18.31
C PHE A 201 0.73 -21.35 -18.24
N TYR A 202 1.00 -21.83 -17.01
CA TYR A 202 1.51 -23.18 -16.75
C TYR A 202 0.61 -24.27 -17.33
N LEU A 203 -0.70 -24.25 -17.03
CA LEU A 203 -1.63 -25.27 -17.51
C LEU A 203 -1.80 -25.24 -19.04
N THR A 204 -1.82 -24.04 -19.64
CA THR A 204 -1.91 -23.90 -21.09
C THR A 204 -0.66 -24.51 -21.73
N ARG A 205 0.52 -24.19 -21.20
CA ARG A 205 1.79 -24.72 -21.72
C ARG A 205 1.89 -26.23 -21.55
N GLN A 206 1.53 -26.77 -20.39
CA GLN A 206 1.51 -28.21 -20.16
C GLN A 206 0.62 -28.95 -21.17
N ARG A 207 -0.57 -28.39 -21.46
CA ARG A 207 -1.48 -28.96 -22.47
C ARG A 207 -0.89 -28.93 -23.87
N GLU A 208 -0.23 -27.84 -24.25
CA GLU A 208 0.46 -27.75 -25.53
C GLU A 208 1.55 -28.81 -25.66
N LEU A 209 2.40 -28.97 -24.64
CA LEU A 209 3.47 -29.97 -24.65
C LEU A 209 2.92 -31.40 -24.75
N ILE A 210 1.81 -31.70 -24.07
CA ILE A 210 1.14 -33.00 -24.18
C ILE A 210 0.57 -33.22 -25.59
N LEU A 211 -0.03 -32.19 -26.19
CA LEU A 211 -0.55 -32.27 -27.56
C LEU A 211 0.57 -32.46 -28.58
N MET A 212 1.68 -31.73 -28.45
CA MET A 212 2.86 -31.89 -29.30
C MET A 212 3.50 -33.28 -29.20
N ARG A 213 3.39 -33.96 -28.05
CA ARG A 213 3.85 -35.34 -27.90
C ARG A 213 2.96 -36.36 -28.62
N LYS A 214 1.70 -36.02 -28.89
CA LYS A 214 0.69 -36.93 -29.45
C LYS A 214 0.46 -36.76 -30.95
N ILE A 215 0.87 -35.64 -31.53
CA ILE A 215 0.61 -35.32 -32.93
C ILE A 215 1.81 -35.76 -33.77
N ASP A 216 1.58 -36.66 -34.72
CA ASP A 216 2.61 -37.13 -35.66
C ASP A 216 2.82 -36.15 -36.83
N ASN A 217 1.83 -35.32 -37.15
CA ASN A 217 1.87 -34.40 -38.30
C ASN A 217 1.88 -32.93 -37.84
N THR A 218 3.05 -32.29 -37.94
CA THR A 218 3.33 -30.99 -37.28
C THR A 218 2.82 -29.76 -38.01
N SER A 219 2.46 -29.90 -39.29
CA SER A 219 1.87 -28.84 -40.12
C SER A 219 0.56 -28.27 -39.53
N ILE A 220 -0.18 -29.08 -38.77
CA ILE A 220 -1.46 -28.70 -38.15
C ILE A 220 -1.26 -27.83 -36.89
N VAL A 221 -0.02 -27.68 -36.40
CA VAL A 221 0.27 -27.16 -35.06
C VAL A 221 0.70 -25.67 -35.02
N PHE A 222 0.84 -24.94 -36.15
CA PHE A 222 1.39 -23.55 -36.12
C PHE A 222 0.58 -22.43 -36.79
N PRO A 223 0.68 -21.15 -36.30
CA PRO A 223 1.48 -20.65 -35.17
C PRO A 223 0.63 -20.00 -34.04
N HIS A 224 1.07 -20.18 -32.80
CA HIS A 224 0.66 -19.32 -31.69
C HIS A 224 1.80 -18.34 -31.40
N ILE A 225 1.50 -17.14 -30.89
CA ILE A 225 2.47 -16.04 -30.72
C ILE A 225 3.70 -16.44 -29.87
N LEU A 226 3.54 -17.39 -28.94
CA LEU A 226 4.64 -17.95 -28.12
C LEU A 226 5.17 -19.30 -28.61
N ASN A 227 4.55 -19.86 -29.64
CA ASN A 227 4.95 -21.10 -30.25
C ASN A 227 5.56 -20.76 -31.61
N TRP A 228 6.85 -20.41 -31.59
CA TRP A 228 7.72 -20.46 -32.76
C TRP A 228 8.51 -21.75 -32.67
N LEU A 229 7.87 -22.92 -32.82
CA LEU A 229 8.68 -24.12 -32.99
C LEU A 229 9.44 -23.95 -34.29
N THR A 230 10.69 -24.39 -34.28
CA THR A 230 11.47 -24.58 -35.48
C THR A 230 10.88 -25.75 -36.24
N ILE A 231 9.96 -25.47 -37.17
CA ILE A 231 9.40 -26.47 -38.07
C ILE A 231 10.40 -26.66 -39.22
N ASP A 232 10.66 -27.92 -39.57
CA ASP A 232 11.50 -28.30 -40.69
C ASP A 232 10.63 -28.59 -41.92
N PHE A 233 10.41 -27.58 -42.79
CA PHE A 233 9.58 -27.64 -44.02
C PHE A 233 10.10 -28.57 -45.14
N SER A 234 11.00 -29.45 -44.79
CA SER A 234 11.84 -30.19 -45.73
C SER A 234 11.20 -31.35 -46.44
N HIS A 235 10.04 -31.84 -46.01
CA HIS A 235 9.38 -32.93 -46.73
C HIS A 235 8.94 -32.48 -48.14
N SER A 236 8.83 -31.15 -48.35
CA SER A 236 8.61 -30.49 -49.64
C SER A 236 9.89 -30.24 -50.46
N GLN A 237 11.08 -30.44 -49.93
CA GLN A 237 12.35 -30.18 -50.63
C GLN A 237 13.24 -31.43 -50.58
N SER A 238 13.09 -32.26 -51.60
CA SER A 238 13.66 -33.60 -51.82
C SER A 238 15.19 -33.69 -51.95
N ASN A 239 15.97 -32.73 -51.45
CA ASN A 239 17.42 -32.74 -51.64
C ASN A 239 18.17 -33.20 -50.38
N ILE A 240 18.75 -34.41 -50.51
CA ILE A 240 19.47 -35.25 -49.54
C ILE A 240 20.78 -34.61 -48.99
N ILE A 241 21.06 -33.35 -49.32
CA ILE A 241 22.36 -32.74 -49.02
C ILE A 241 22.34 -32.14 -47.60
N ASN A 242 22.97 -32.85 -46.67
CA ASN A 242 23.53 -32.39 -45.38
C ASN A 242 22.65 -32.46 -44.11
N ILE A 243 22.12 -33.65 -43.81
CA ILE A 243 21.36 -34.00 -42.58
C ILE A 243 22.11 -33.57 -41.29
N LYS A 244 23.45 -33.68 -41.24
CA LYS A 244 24.25 -33.38 -40.03
C LYS A 244 24.33 -31.88 -39.72
N ASN A 245 24.51 -31.03 -40.75
CA ASN A 245 24.48 -29.57 -40.58
C ASN A 245 23.06 -29.07 -40.29
N ARG A 246 22.05 -29.71 -40.87
CA ARG A 246 20.64 -29.38 -40.67
C ARG A 246 20.15 -29.65 -39.24
N THR A 247 20.49 -30.80 -38.66
CA THR A 247 20.17 -31.08 -37.24
C THR A 247 20.88 -30.14 -36.26
N LYS A 248 22.02 -29.55 -36.65
CA LYS A 248 22.72 -28.52 -35.87
C LYS A 248 22.00 -27.18 -35.96
N ILE A 249 21.60 -26.74 -37.15
CA ILE A 249 20.84 -25.50 -37.37
C ILE A 249 19.50 -25.54 -36.63
N LEU A 250 18.76 -26.65 -36.72
CA LEU A 250 17.49 -26.82 -36.01
C LEU A 250 17.67 -26.80 -34.49
N ARG A 251 18.71 -27.44 -33.95
CA ARG A 251 19.04 -27.36 -32.51
C ARG A 251 19.39 -25.96 -32.06
N VAL A 252 20.16 -25.22 -32.87
CA VAL A 252 20.52 -23.82 -32.57
C VAL A 252 19.27 -22.95 -32.59
N ALA A 253 18.42 -23.08 -33.60
CA ALA A 253 17.18 -22.31 -33.68
C ALA A 253 16.19 -22.69 -32.56
N ALA A 254 16.10 -23.97 -32.17
CA ALA A 254 15.30 -24.41 -31.02
C ALA A 254 15.84 -23.82 -29.71
N PHE A 255 17.16 -23.81 -29.52
CA PHE A 255 17.80 -23.16 -28.39
C PHE A 255 17.47 -21.67 -28.34
N PHE A 256 17.69 -20.92 -29.43
CA PHE A 256 17.40 -19.48 -29.49
C PHE A 256 15.94 -19.17 -29.21
N THR A 257 15.00 -19.91 -29.82
CA THR A 257 13.56 -19.69 -29.61
C THR A 257 13.14 -20.02 -28.18
N THR A 258 13.64 -21.11 -27.59
CA THR A 258 13.35 -21.42 -26.18
C THR A 258 13.97 -20.40 -25.23
N SER A 259 15.24 -20.01 -25.43
CA SER A 259 15.89 -18.98 -24.60
C SER A 259 15.14 -17.65 -24.66
N PHE A 260 14.69 -17.23 -25.84
CA PHE A 260 13.90 -16.01 -25.99
C PHE A 260 12.55 -16.08 -25.27
N ARG A 261 11.85 -17.21 -25.34
CA ARG A 261 10.60 -17.43 -24.58
C ARG A 261 10.83 -17.40 -23.08
N CYS A 262 11.84 -18.12 -22.60
CA CYS A 262 12.25 -18.09 -21.19
C CYS A 262 12.52 -16.66 -20.73
N LEU A 263 13.21 -15.87 -21.54
CA LEU A 263 13.48 -14.46 -21.25
C LEU A 263 12.20 -13.65 -21.14
N ILE A 264 11.27 -13.76 -22.11
CA ILE A 264 9.98 -13.05 -22.06
C ILE A 264 9.19 -13.40 -20.81
N VAL A 265 9.03 -14.70 -20.53
CA VAL A 265 8.29 -15.18 -19.36
C VAL A 265 8.95 -14.71 -18.06
N THR A 266 10.29 -14.73 -18.01
CA THR A 266 11.06 -14.25 -16.85
C THR A 266 10.86 -12.76 -16.64
N VAL A 267 10.94 -11.94 -17.69
CA VAL A 267 10.74 -10.50 -17.61
C VAL A 267 9.32 -10.18 -17.12
N ILE A 268 8.29 -10.81 -17.70
CA ILE A 268 6.90 -10.58 -17.29
C ILE A 268 6.66 -11.04 -15.85
N ALA A 269 7.13 -12.24 -15.48
CA ALA A 269 6.98 -12.75 -14.13
C ALA A 269 7.70 -11.86 -13.10
N PHE A 270 8.90 -11.36 -13.44
CA PHE A 270 9.66 -10.46 -12.60
C PHE A 270 8.93 -9.13 -12.38
N LEU A 271 8.35 -8.55 -13.44
CA LEU A 271 7.53 -7.33 -13.37
C LEU A 271 6.23 -7.49 -12.56
N ILE A 272 5.79 -8.73 -12.29
CA ILE A 272 4.61 -8.98 -11.45
C ILE A 272 5.02 -9.31 -10.01
N ILE A 273 6.02 -10.18 -9.83
CA ILE A 273 6.44 -10.71 -8.53
C ILE A 273 7.24 -9.67 -7.73
N LEU A 274 8.20 -8.98 -8.36
CA LEU A 274 9.07 -8.03 -7.64
C LEU A 274 8.29 -6.88 -7.01
N PRO A 275 7.34 -6.21 -7.70
CA PRO A 275 6.49 -5.20 -7.08
C PRO A 275 5.69 -5.71 -5.88
N SER A 276 5.24 -6.97 -5.93
CA SER A 276 4.50 -7.60 -4.84
C SER A 276 5.37 -7.80 -3.60
N ILE A 277 6.62 -8.25 -3.78
CA ILE A 277 7.61 -8.39 -2.69
C ILE A 277 7.93 -7.02 -2.08
N TYR A 278 8.22 -6.04 -2.92
CA TYR A 278 8.55 -4.68 -2.50
C TYR A 278 7.42 -4.06 -1.67
N SER A 279 6.19 -4.14 -2.19
CA SER A 279 5.00 -3.64 -1.53
C SER A 279 4.74 -4.35 -0.20
N ALA A 280 4.94 -5.67 -0.13
CA ALA A 280 4.81 -6.41 1.13
C ALA A 280 5.79 -5.90 2.20
N ALA A 281 7.05 -5.64 1.83
CA ALA A 281 8.07 -5.13 2.74
C ALA A 281 7.73 -3.72 3.28
N ILE A 282 7.32 -2.82 2.39
CA ILE A 282 6.91 -1.46 2.76
C ILE A 282 5.68 -1.47 3.64
N LEU A 283 4.64 -2.20 3.25
CA LEU A 283 3.41 -2.21 4.01
C LEU A 283 3.62 -2.87 5.38
N LYS A 284 4.51 -3.86 5.50
CA LYS A 284 4.87 -4.46 6.79
C LYS A 284 5.56 -3.47 7.72
N THR A 285 6.53 -2.73 7.20
CA THR A 285 7.32 -1.77 7.97
C THR A 285 6.51 -0.52 8.33
N ALA A 286 5.77 0.04 7.38
CA ALA A 286 5.09 1.32 7.58
C ALA A 286 3.70 1.22 8.22
N LEU A 287 2.98 0.11 8.03
CA LEU A 287 1.57 -0.01 8.43
C LEU A 287 1.33 -1.08 9.49
N SER A 288 2.39 -1.75 9.96
CA SER A 288 2.33 -2.83 10.96
C SER A 288 1.25 -3.86 10.62
N ILE A 289 1.21 -4.30 9.37
CA ILE A 289 0.21 -5.28 8.90
C ILE A 289 0.18 -6.51 9.83
N ASN A 290 -1.03 -7.00 10.10
CA ASN A 290 -1.29 -8.20 10.88
C ASN A 290 -0.42 -9.37 10.39
N ILE A 291 0.14 -10.12 11.34
CA ILE A 291 0.95 -11.32 11.08
C ILE A 291 0.18 -12.31 10.19
N ALA A 292 -1.12 -12.51 10.42
CA ALA A 292 -1.94 -13.42 9.61
C ALA A 292 -1.94 -13.04 8.13
N LEU A 293 -2.12 -11.75 7.81
CA LEU A 293 -2.10 -11.25 6.43
C LEU A 293 -0.72 -11.42 5.81
N SER A 294 0.33 -11.19 6.60
CA SER A 294 1.72 -11.37 6.15
C SER A 294 1.99 -12.83 5.76
N ILE A 295 1.50 -13.79 6.55
CA ILE A 295 1.63 -15.23 6.28
C ILE A 295 0.89 -15.62 5.00
N ILE A 296 -0.35 -15.16 4.82
CA ILE A 296 -1.14 -15.44 3.61
C ILE A 296 -0.40 -14.95 2.37
N CYS A 297 0.10 -13.72 2.38
CA CYS A 297 0.85 -13.16 1.25
C CYS A 297 2.16 -13.90 0.99
N PHE A 298 2.86 -14.34 2.05
CA PHE A 298 4.06 -15.17 1.90
C PHE A 298 3.74 -16.52 1.23
N ILE A 299 2.63 -17.16 1.60
CA ILE A 299 2.19 -18.41 0.96
C ILE A 299 1.91 -18.19 -0.53
N PHE A 300 1.17 -17.13 -0.90
CA PHE A 300 0.91 -16.80 -2.31
C PHE A 300 2.21 -16.54 -3.09
N LEU A 301 3.15 -15.80 -2.51
CA LEU A 301 4.45 -15.57 -3.12
C LEU A 301 5.21 -16.87 -3.36
N LEU A 302 5.25 -17.76 -2.36
CA LEU A 302 5.92 -19.05 -2.46
C LEU A 302 5.29 -19.93 -3.55
N ILE A 303 3.97 -19.96 -3.65
CA ILE A 303 3.28 -20.70 -4.72
C ILE A 303 3.62 -20.10 -6.09
N ASN A 304 3.65 -18.78 -6.24
CA ASN A 304 4.03 -18.13 -7.50
C ASN A 304 5.47 -18.46 -7.91
N ILE A 305 6.41 -18.51 -6.97
CA ILE A 305 7.80 -18.92 -7.23
C ILE A 305 7.85 -20.39 -7.67
N ILE A 306 7.12 -21.28 -7.00
CA ILE A 306 7.04 -22.70 -7.40
C ILE A 306 6.48 -22.83 -8.81
N LEU A 307 5.36 -22.16 -9.12
CA LEU A 307 4.76 -22.21 -10.45
C LEU A 307 5.70 -21.64 -11.53
N PHE A 308 6.42 -20.56 -11.22
CA PHE A 308 7.42 -19.99 -12.13
C PHE A 308 8.57 -20.97 -12.40
N THR A 309 9.13 -21.59 -11.36
CA THR A 309 10.20 -22.60 -11.53
C THR A 309 9.73 -23.83 -12.29
N MET A 310 8.49 -24.27 -12.07
CA MET A 310 7.88 -25.36 -12.84
C MET A 310 7.70 -24.99 -14.31
N LEU A 311 7.21 -23.78 -14.61
CA LEU A 311 7.08 -23.28 -15.98
C LEU A 311 8.44 -23.17 -16.67
N PHE A 312 9.46 -22.68 -15.96
CA PHE A 312 10.82 -22.61 -16.48
C PHE A 312 11.38 -24.01 -16.78
N SER A 313 11.16 -24.97 -15.88
CA SER A 313 11.55 -26.38 -16.09
C SER A 313 10.88 -26.99 -17.33
N GLN A 314 9.59 -26.69 -17.56
CA GLN A 314 8.88 -27.13 -18.77
C GLN A 314 9.53 -26.59 -20.04
N GLU A 315 9.93 -25.32 -20.08
CA GLU A 315 10.61 -24.76 -21.24
C GLU A 315 12.00 -25.39 -21.46
N LEU A 316 12.74 -25.71 -20.39
CA LEU A 316 14.00 -26.44 -20.50
C LEU A 316 13.81 -27.87 -21.03
N GLU A 317 12.72 -28.54 -20.65
CA GLU A 317 12.41 -29.89 -21.13
C GLU A 317 12.13 -29.92 -22.64
N VAL A 318 11.57 -28.83 -23.20
CA VAL A 318 11.39 -28.68 -24.66
C VAL A 318 12.72 -28.77 -25.40
N MET A 319 13.82 -28.25 -24.84
CA MET A 319 15.15 -28.36 -25.46
C MET A 319 15.69 -29.80 -25.50
N LYS A 320 15.19 -30.68 -24.63
CA LYS A 320 15.51 -32.12 -24.63
C LYS A 320 14.62 -32.91 -25.59
N GLY A 321 13.56 -32.29 -26.10
CA GLY A 321 12.56 -32.91 -26.97
C GLY A 321 13.09 -33.25 -28.37
N LYS A 322 12.36 -34.15 -29.04
CA LYS A 322 12.65 -34.60 -30.41
C LYS A 322 12.74 -33.39 -31.35
N VAL A 323 13.73 -33.37 -32.23
CA VAL A 323 13.68 -32.55 -33.44
C VAL A 323 12.53 -33.12 -34.27
N TYR A 324 11.46 -32.34 -34.44
CA TYR A 324 10.29 -32.76 -35.18
C TYR A 324 10.58 -32.60 -36.67
N TYR A 325 10.46 -33.70 -37.40
CA TYR A 325 10.50 -33.73 -38.86
C TYR A 325 9.03 -33.74 -39.32
N GLU A 326 8.67 -32.92 -40.30
CA GLU A 326 7.42 -33.11 -41.06
C GLU A 326 7.46 -34.43 -41.82
#